data_AF-A0A101GP33-F1
#
_entry.id   AF-A0A101GP33-F1
#
_cell.length_a   1.000
_cell.length_b   1.000
_cell.length_c   1.000
_cell.angle_alpha   90.00
_cell.angle_beta   90.00
_cell.angle_gamma   90.00
#
_symmetry.space_group_name_H-M   'P 1'
#
loop_
_entity.id
_entity.type
_entity.pdbx_description
1 polymer ?
#
loop_
_entity_poly.entity_id
_entity_poly.type
_entity_poly.pdbx_seq_one_letter_code
_entity_poly.pdbx_strand_id
1 'polypeptide(L)'
;MKFRENDRTGRVALVLLLIAVGAFGALLLLDLLTIGPGYPPPEALQKWYIPQPRYEYAENGTVVVNRTIGGGIVLLGDIEEGCPSLFPDCSRYCSHAVYLDTVLGDRYLVVNWYFDDDADLARAEGNLCSYLRSSGNVASAGLILPGEPDRSPDAPIVSPITVTKYESETSSGYFGVVEKPLSPEHDDYFIVYYGVFGPAVLPDHTAALEELMLRSYSLRNARPLASCT
;
A
#
# COMPACT_ATOMS: atom_id res chain seq x y z
N MET A 1 23.74 -39.58 -62.49
CA MET A 1 23.95 -39.73 -61.03
C MET A 1 24.55 -38.43 -60.49
N LYS A 2 23.72 -37.53 -59.94
CA LYS A 2 24.15 -36.37 -59.15
C LYS A 2 23.09 -36.08 -58.11
N PHE A 3 23.34 -36.47 -56.87
CA PHE A 3 22.60 -36.02 -55.68
C PHE A 3 23.66 -35.77 -54.61
N ARG A 4 24.17 -34.53 -54.55
CA ARG A 4 25.10 -34.11 -53.50
C ARG A 4 24.98 -32.60 -53.26
N GLU A 5 23.76 -32.17 -52.94
CA GLU A 5 23.49 -30.79 -52.53
C GLU A 5 22.62 -30.71 -51.25
N ASN A 6 22.19 -31.86 -50.72
CA ASN A 6 21.26 -31.93 -49.58
C ASN A 6 21.93 -31.96 -48.19
N ASP A 7 23.25 -32.21 -48.13
CA ASP A 7 23.97 -32.41 -46.85
C ASP A 7 24.33 -31.09 -46.16
N ARG A 8 24.63 -30.04 -46.93
CA ARG A 8 25.03 -28.73 -46.35
C ARG A 8 23.82 -27.94 -45.85
N THR A 9 22.74 -27.93 -46.62
CA THR A 9 21.48 -27.25 -46.28
C THR A 9 20.80 -27.92 -45.09
N GLY A 10 20.80 -29.26 -45.02
CA GLY A 10 20.27 -29.99 -43.87
C GLY A 10 21.04 -29.74 -42.57
N ARG A 11 22.38 -29.64 -42.63
CA ARG A 11 23.21 -29.30 -41.46
C ARG A 11 22.99 -27.86 -40.99
N VAL A 12 22.86 -26.90 -41.91
CA VAL A 12 22.56 -25.50 -41.56
C VAL A 12 21.17 -25.40 -40.92
N ALA A 13 20.17 -26.09 -41.46
CA ALA A 13 18.83 -26.12 -40.88
C ALA A 13 18.81 -26.75 -39.47
N LEU A 14 19.57 -27.83 -39.25
CA LEU A 14 19.72 -28.46 -37.94
C LEU A 14 20.36 -27.51 -36.91
N VAL A 15 21.42 -26.79 -37.31
CA VAL A 15 22.10 -25.83 -36.43
C VAL A 15 21.16 -24.68 -36.05
N LEU A 16 20.40 -24.14 -37.01
CA LEU A 16 19.43 -23.09 -36.74
C LEU A 16 18.29 -23.57 -35.82
N LEU A 17 17.82 -24.81 -36.00
CA LEU A 17 16.82 -25.42 -35.11
C LEU A 17 17.36 -25.55 -33.67
N LEU A 18 18.60 -26.00 -33.50
CA LEU A 18 19.23 -26.13 -32.18
C LEU A 18 19.42 -24.78 -31.49
N ILE A 19 19.79 -23.73 -32.25
CA ILE A 19 19.87 -22.36 -31.72
C ILE A 19 18.49 -21.86 -31.31
N ALA A 20 17.45 -22.09 -32.12
CA ALA A 20 16.08 -21.68 -31.79
C ALA A 20 15.55 -22.40 -30.54
N VAL A 21 15.78 -23.71 -30.42
CA VAL A 21 15.40 -24.49 -29.23
C VAL A 21 16.21 -24.04 -28.01
N GLY A 22 17.50 -23.76 -28.16
CA GLY A 22 18.34 -23.24 -27.09
C GLY A 22 17.91 -21.85 -26.61
N ALA A 23 17.61 -20.94 -27.54
CA ALA A 23 17.12 -19.60 -27.24
C ALA A 23 15.73 -19.63 -26.58
N PHE A 24 14.83 -20.49 -27.07
CA PHE A 24 13.50 -20.69 -26.48
C PHE A 24 13.58 -21.33 -25.09
N GLY A 25 14.47 -22.31 -24.90
CA GLY A 25 14.75 -22.90 -23.60
C GLY A 25 15.34 -21.88 -22.61
N ALA A 26 16.22 -20.99 -23.07
CA ALA A 26 16.77 -19.91 -22.25
C ALA A 26 15.71 -18.86 -21.86
N LEU A 27 14.79 -18.52 -22.77
CA LEU A 27 13.63 -17.65 -22.48
C LEU A 27 12.70 -18.29 -21.44
N LEU A 28 12.36 -19.57 -21.59
CA LEU A 28 11.55 -20.28 -20.60
C LEU A 28 12.24 -20.43 -19.24
N LEU A 29 13.56 -20.60 -19.22
CA LEU A 29 14.35 -20.60 -17.97
C LEU A 29 14.40 -19.22 -17.32
N LEU A 30 14.42 -18.13 -18.08
CA LEU A 30 14.31 -16.76 -17.55
C LEU A 30 12.94 -16.54 -16.88
N ASP A 31 11.85 -16.97 -17.52
CA ASP A 31 10.50 -16.91 -16.93
C ASP A 31 10.36 -17.82 -15.68
N LEU A 32 11.07 -18.95 -15.64
CA LEU A 32 11.07 -19.84 -14.47
C LEU A 32 11.95 -19.29 -13.32
N LEU A 33 13.03 -18.58 -13.63
CA LEU A 33 13.93 -17.93 -12.66
C LEU A 33 13.34 -16.65 -12.05
N THR A 34 12.30 -16.06 -12.65
CA THR A 34 11.52 -15.00 -12.00
C THR A 34 10.61 -15.50 -10.87
N ILE A 35 10.48 -16.82 -10.68
CA ILE A 35 9.76 -17.42 -9.55
C ILE A 35 10.76 -17.66 -8.39
N GLY A 36 11.39 -16.59 -7.93
CA GLY A 36 12.05 -16.51 -6.61
C GLY A 36 11.14 -15.79 -5.61
N PRO A 37 11.56 -15.61 -4.34
CA PRO A 37 10.83 -14.78 -3.38
C PRO A 37 11.05 -13.29 -3.76
N GLY A 38 10.48 -12.88 -4.89
CA GLY A 38 10.49 -11.50 -5.34
C GLY A 38 9.74 -10.62 -4.36
N TYR A 39 10.04 -9.32 -4.39
CA TYR A 39 9.24 -8.35 -3.67
C TYR A 39 7.76 -8.46 -4.11
N PRO A 40 6.80 -8.19 -3.21
CA PRO A 40 5.39 -8.22 -3.57
C PRO A 40 5.13 -7.29 -4.76
N PRO A 41 4.24 -7.68 -5.68
CA PRO A 41 3.90 -6.82 -6.80
C PRO A 41 3.17 -5.55 -6.30
N PRO A 42 3.26 -4.43 -7.04
CA PRO A 42 2.61 -3.17 -6.67
C PRO A 42 1.11 -3.28 -6.33
N GLU A 43 0.37 -4.17 -7.01
CA GLU A 43 -1.05 -4.42 -6.78
C GLU A 43 -1.33 -4.99 -5.38
N ALA A 44 -0.35 -5.66 -4.78
CA ALA A 44 -0.40 -6.10 -3.39
C ALA A 44 0.02 -4.97 -2.43
N LEU A 45 1.06 -4.21 -2.78
CA LEU A 45 1.60 -3.13 -1.95
C LEU A 45 0.59 -1.99 -1.72
N GLN A 46 -0.24 -1.67 -2.71
CA GLN A 46 -1.30 -0.66 -2.57
C GLN A 46 -2.35 -0.98 -1.49
N LYS A 47 -2.36 -2.19 -0.90
CA LYS A 47 -3.28 -2.58 0.20
C LYS A 47 -2.62 -2.68 1.57
N TRP A 48 -1.30 -2.48 1.68
CA TRP A 48 -0.53 -2.76 2.89
C TRP A 48 -0.92 -1.93 4.12
N TYR A 49 -1.25 -0.65 3.90
CA TYR A 49 -1.63 0.24 4.99
C TYR A 49 -3.14 0.30 5.23
N ILE A 50 -3.91 -0.58 4.58
CA ILE A 50 -5.36 -0.69 4.76
C ILE A 50 -5.66 -1.86 5.70
N PRO A 51 -6.24 -1.62 6.90
CA PRO A 51 -6.61 -2.68 7.83
C PRO A 51 -7.51 -3.74 7.18
N GLN A 52 -7.03 -4.99 7.20
CA GLN A 52 -7.68 -6.11 6.54
C GLN A 52 -8.71 -6.79 7.48
N PRO A 53 -9.82 -7.31 6.93
CA PRO A 53 -10.70 -8.20 7.69
C PRO A 53 -9.97 -9.51 8.01
N ARG A 54 -10.43 -10.22 9.04
CA ARG A 54 -9.89 -11.55 9.40
C ARG A 54 -10.69 -12.63 8.69
N TYR A 55 -9.99 -13.66 8.23
CA TYR A 55 -10.60 -14.83 7.63
C TYR A 55 -10.56 -15.98 8.64
N GLU A 56 -11.71 -16.55 8.91
CA GLU A 56 -11.91 -17.63 9.86
C GLU A 56 -12.53 -18.83 9.15
N TYR A 57 -12.35 -20.04 9.69
CA TYR A 57 -13.00 -21.24 9.18
C TYR A 57 -14.16 -21.61 10.09
N ALA A 58 -15.36 -21.72 9.53
CA ALA A 58 -16.50 -22.31 10.22
C ALA A 58 -16.30 -23.82 10.41
N GLU A 59 -17.05 -24.43 11.33
CA GLU A 59 -16.97 -25.87 11.62
C GLU A 59 -17.25 -26.76 10.39
N ASN A 60 -18.03 -26.25 9.43
CA ASN A 60 -18.33 -26.92 8.16
C ASN A 60 -17.25 -26.71 7.08
N GLY A 61 -16.12 -26.05 7.41
CA GLY A 61 -15.00 -25.77 6.52
C GLY A 61 -15.17 -24.55 5.63
N THR A 62 -16.28 -23.81 5.70
CA THR A 62 -16.47 -22.58 4.91
C THR A 62 -15.68 -21.41 5.48
N VAL A 63 -15.10 -20.58 4.60
CA VAL A 63 -14.43 -19.33 5.00
C VAL A 63 -15.47 -18.29 5.41
N VAL A 64 -15.34 -17.78 6.64
CA VAL A 64 -16.13 -16.68 7.19
C VAL A 64 -15.24 -15.45 7.26
N VAL A 65 -15.74 -14.32 6.76
CA VAL A 65 -15.02 -13.05 6.80
C VAL A 65 -15.49 -12.27 8.03
N ASN A 66 -14.62 -12.17 9.03
CA ASN A 66 -14.80 -11.30 10.17
C ASN A 66 -14.32 -9.89 9.81
N ARG A 67 -15.29 -9.01 9.53
CA ARG A 67 -15.05 -7.62 9.11
C ARG A 67 -14.72 -6.68 10.25
N THR A 68 -14.73 -7.15 11.50
CA THR A 68 -14.34 -6.36 12.66
C THR A 68 -12.83 -6.21 12.70
N ILE A 69 -12.36 -4.97 12.68
CA ILE A 69 -10.93 -4.63 12.70
C ILE A 69 -10.43 -4.63 14.15
N GLY A 70 -11.15 -3.94 15.02
CA GLY A 70 -10.86 -3.80 16.43
C GLY A 70 -11.90 -2.94 17.14
N GLY A 71 -12.18 -3.25 18.41
CA GLY A 71 -13.24 -2.58 19.16
C GLY A 71 -14.59 -2.63 18.43
N GLY A 72 -15.21 -1.47 18.24
CA GLY A 72 -16.47 -1.30 17.50
C GLY A 72 -16.30 -1.00 16.00
N ILE A 73 -15.08 -1.05 15.46
CA ILE A 73 -14.76 -0.63 14.09
C ILE A 73 -14.91 -1.81 13.12
N VAL A 74 -15.75 -1.62 12.11
CA VAL A 74 -16.08 -2.65 11.11
C VAL A 74 -15.83 -2.12 9.71
N LEU A 75 -15.21 -2.95 8.85
CA LEU A 75 -15.05 -2.66 7.42
C LEU A 75 -16.42 -2.61 6.73
N LEU A 76 -16.69 -1.51 6.04
CA LEU A 76 -17.85 -1.33 5.19
C LEU A 76 -17.51 -1.69 3.73
N GLY A 77 -18.23 -2.65 3.17
CA GLY A 77 -17.98 -3.13 1.82
C GLY A 77 -16.70 -3.95 1.72
N ASP A 78 -16.00 -3.79 0.59
CA ASP A 78 -14.71 -4.40 0.31
C ASP A 78 -13.63 -3.31 0.22
N ILE A 79 -12.37 -3.71 0.18
CA ILE A 79 -11.26 -2.79 -0.10
C ILE A 79 -11.25 -2.50 -1.59
N GLU A 80 -11.42 -1.24 -1.96
CA GLU A 80 -11.53 -0.81 -3.35
C GLU A 80 -10.15 -0.52 -3.94
N GLU A 81 -9.92 -1.01 -5.15
CA GLU A 81 -8.79 -0.62 -5.99
C GLU A 81 -9.12 0.68 -6.72
N GLY A 82 -8.22 1.65 -6.66
CA GLY A 82 -8.42 3.02 -7.11
C GLY A 82 -8.54 4.02 -5.95
N CYS A 83 -8.27 5.28 -6.26
CA CYS A 83 -8.35 6.36 -5.29
C CYS A 83 -9.78 6.85 -5.09
N PRO A 84 -10.17 7.24 -3.86
CA PRO A 84 -11.46 7.87 -3.63
C PRO A 84 -11.48 9.26 -4.27
N SER A 85 -12.63 9.67 -4.77
CA SER A 85 -12.84 10.99 -5.41
C SER A 85 -12.57 12.20 -4.49
N LEU A 86 -12.39 11.96 -3.20
CA LEU A 86 -12.07 12.96 -2.19
C LEU A 86 -10.68 13.59 -2.36
N PHE A 87 -9.76 12.87 -3.00
CA PHE A 87 -8.38 13.28 -3.18
C PHE A 87 -7.99 13.21 -4.66
N PRO A 88 -7.01 14.00 -5.10
CA PRO A 88 -6.46 13.85 -6.44
C PRO A 88 -5.87 12.45 -6.64
N ASP A 89 -5.93 11.98 -7.88
CA ASP A 89 -5.26 10.74 -8.25
C ASP A 89 -3.74 10.95 -8.22
N CYS A 90 -3.11 10.46 -7.15
CA CYS A 90 -1.69 10.68 -6.89
C CYS A 90 -0.81 9.54 -7.42
N SER A 91 -1.37 8.34 -7.60
CA SER A 91 -0.62 7.16 -8.04
C SER A 91 -1.51 6.19 -8.82
N ARG A 92 -0.92 5.55 -9.83
CA ARG A 92 -1.51 4.40 -10.53
C ARG A 92 -1.83 3.22 -9.60
N TYR A 93 -1.16 3.13 -8.47
CA TYR A 93 -1.36 2.11 -7.44
C TYR A 93 -1.95 2.76 -6.21
N CYS A 94 -3.25 2.57 -6.06
CA CYS A 94 -4.04 3.22 -5.04
C CYS A 94 -5.13 2.26 -4.57
N SER A 95 -5.38 2.22 -3.27
CA SER A 95 -6.54 1.53 -2.75
C SER A 95 -7.09 2.29 -1.56
N HIS A 96 -8.37 2.06 -1.27
CA HIS A 96 -9.01 2.66 -0.12
C HIS A 96 -10.05 1.74 0.50
N ALA A 97 -10.41 2.03 1.74
CA ALA A 97 -11.46 1.33 2.45
C ALA A 97 -12.19 2.28 3.39
N VAL A 98 -13.47 1.98 3.59
CA VAL A 98 -14.34 2.71 4.50
C VAL A 98 -14.66 1.85 5.71
N TYR A 99 -14.61 2.44 6.90
CA TYR A 99 -14.94 1.76 8.16
C TYR A 99 -16.07 2.49 8.87
N LEU A 100 -16.84 1.76 9.66
CA LEU A 100 -17.88 2.29 10.54
C LEU A 100 -17.51 1.98 11.98
N ASP A 101 -17.52 3.00 12.83
CA ASP A 101 -17.62 2.80 14.26
C ASP A 101 -19.09 2.54 14.60
N THR A 102 -19.39 1.32 15.03
CA THR A 102 -20.76 0.88 15.33
C THR A 102 -21.33 1.46 16.62
N VAL A 103 -20.50 2.06 17.47
CA VAL A 103 -20.89 2.69 18.73
C VAL A 103 -21.21 4.16 18.49
N LEU A 104 -20.33 4.88 17.80
CA LEU A 104 -20.45 6.33 17.58
C LEU A 104 -21.19 6.68 16.28
N GLY A 105 -21.24 5.76 15.32
CA GLY A 105 -21.84 5.98 13.99
C GLY A 105 -20.92 6.70 13.00
N ASP A 106 -19.69 7.02 13.41
CA ASP A 106 -18.71 7.71 12.59
C ASP A 106 -18.17 6.83 11.46
N ARG A 107 -17.92 7.45 10.32
CA ARG A 107 -17.33 6.79 9.16
C ARG A 107 -15.89 7.23 8.98
N TYR A 108 -15.00 6.26 8.83
CA TYR A 108 -13.58 6.46 8.62
C TYR A 108 -13.20 6.06 7.21
N LEU A 109 -12.18 6.73 6.67
CA LEU A 109 -11.58 6.46 5.38
C LEU A 109 -10.09 6.22 5.58
N VAL A 110 -9.61 5.10 5.05
CA VAL A 110 -8.18 4.82 4.91
C VAL A 110 -7.86 4.80 3.43
N VAL A 111 -6.81 5.51 3.03
CA VAL A 111 -6.31 5.53 1.64
C VAL A 111 -4.82 5.24 1.65
N ASN A 112 -4.38 4.41 0.71
CA ASN A 112 -2.98 4.09 0.53
C ASN A 112 -2.59 4.29 -0.94
N TRP A 113 -1.60 5.13 -1.17
CA TRP A 113 -0.97 5.34 -2.47
C TRP A 113 0.43 4.72 -2.44
N TYR A 114 0.74 3.87 -3.41
CA TYR A 114 2.04 3.22 -3.55
C TYR A 114 2.84 3.82 -4.71
N PHE A 115 4.15 3.96 -4.55
CA PHE A 115 5.07 4.44 -5.58
C PHE A 115 6.32 3.55 -5.60
N ASP A 116 6.80 3.25 -6.79
CA ASP A 116 8.02 2.50 -7.06
C ASP A 116 9.19 3.42 -7.52
N ASP A 117 8.99 4.74 -7.44
CA ASP A 117 9.93 5.78 -7.87
C ASP A 117 9.82 7.02 -6.98
N ASP A 118 10.97 7.60 -6.59
CA ASP A 118 11.05 8.72 -5.65
C ASP A 118 10.61 10.06 -6.30
N ALA A 119 10.84 10.23 -7.60
CA ALA A 119 10.44 11.42 -8.32
C ALA A 119 8.91 11.46 -8.51
N ASP A 120 8.27 10.32 -8.69
CA ASP A 120 6.80 10.21 -8.70
C ASP A 120 6.21 10.48 -7.32
N LEU A 121 6.82 9.98 -6.23
CA LEU A 121 6.45 10.36 -4.86
C LEU A 121 6.54 11.88 -4.67
N ALA A 122 7.69 12.49 -5.01
CA ALA A 122 7.90 13.92 -4.81
C ALA A 122 6.88 14.78 -5.59
N ARG A 123 6.54 14.37 -6.82
CA ARG A 123 5.49 15.02 -7.63
C ARG A 123 4.12 14.88 -6.96
N ALA A 124 3.79 13.69 -6.47
CA ALA A 124 2.54 13.43 -5.77
C ALA A 124 2.42 14.26 -4.49
N GLU A 125 3.48 14.36 -3.67
CA GLU A 125 3.49 15.20 -2.47
C GLU A 125 3.24 16.68 -2.78
N GLY A 126 3.85 17.22 -3.84
CA GLY A 126 3.64 18.60 -4.26
C GLY A 126 2.20 18.88 -4.73
N ASN A 127 1.66 17.97 -5.54
CA ASN A 127 0.28 18.06 -6.06
C ASN A 127 -0.76 17.93 -4.93
N LEU A 128 -0.61 16.88 -4.10
CA LEU A 128 -1.50 16.63 -2.98
C LEU A 128 -1.44 17.80 -1.99
N CYS A 129 -0.25 18.28 -1.64
CA CYS A 129 -0.15 19.38 -0.71
C CYS A 129 -0.78 20.69 -1.22
N SER A 130 -0.62 20.97 -2.52
CA SER A 130 -1.28 22.12 -3.16
C SER A 130 -2.80 22.00 -3.08
N TYR A 131 -3.33 20.80 -3.32
CA TYR A 131 -4.76 20.50 -3.15
C TYR A 131 -5.20 20.75 -1.70
N LEU A 132 -4.54 20.12 -0.72
CA LEU A 132 -4.93 20.19 0.69
C LEU A 132 -4.95 21.64 1.21
N ARG A 133 -3.96 22.47 0.83
CA ARG A 133 -3.92 23.90 1.21
C ARG A 133 -5.02 24.73 0.54
N SER A 134 -5.53 24.30 -0.61
CA SER A 134 -6.61 24.99 -1.32
C SER A 134 -8.00 24.58 -0.81
N SER A 135 -8.14 23.37 -0.26
CA SER A 135 -9.43 22.78 0.14
C SER A 135 -9.65 22.74 1.66
N GLY A 136 -8.63 23.01 2.47
CA GLY A 136 -8.74 22.95 3.92
C GLY A 136 -7.53 23.50 4.66
N ASN A 137 -7.45 23.17 5.94
CA ASN A 137 -6.36 23.56 6.82
C ASN A 137 -5.34 22.44 6.94
N VAL A 138 -4.07 22.77 6.77
CA VAL A 138 -2.94 21.85 6.86
C VAL A 138 -2.05 22.28 8.01
N ALA A 139 -1.67 21.33 8.86
CA ALA A 139 -0.74 21.56 9.97
C ALA A 139 0.13 20.32 10.21
N SER A 140 1.22 20.47 10.96
CA SER A 140 1.96 19.32 11.50
C SER A 140 1.32 18.85 12.81
N ALA A 141 1.26 17.55 13.01
CA ALA A 141 0.82 16.94 14.27
C ALA A 141 1.76 15.80 14.67
N GLY A 142 1.99 15.65 15.98
CA GLY A 142 2.65 14.48 16.54
C GLY A 142 1.62 13.42 16.90
N LEU A 143 1.88 12.17 16.52
CA LEU A 143 1.10 11.01 16.94
C LEU A 143 1.97 10.07 17.78
N ILE A 144 1.34 9.45 18.76
CA ILE A 144 1.98 8.54 19.71
C ILE A 144 1.41 7.15 19.43
N LEU A 145 2.03 6.40 18.52
CA LEU A 145 1.52 5.09 18.17
C LEU A 145 1.93 4.05 19.21
N PRO A 146 1.00 3.21 19.70
CA PRO A 146 1.35 2.08 20.55
C PRO A 146 2.23 1.11 19.77
N GLY A 147 3.31 0.67 20.40
CA GLY A 147 4.25 -0.28 19.85
C GLY A 147 3.61 -1.66 19.68
N GLU A 148 4.02 -2.38 18.64
CA GLU A 148 3.65 -3.78 18.46
C GLU A 148 4.14 -4.59 19.68
N PRO A 149 3.27 -5.37 20.34
CA PRO A 149 3.60 -6.06 21.59
C PRO A 149 4.68 -7.15 21.45
N ASP A 150 5.04 -7.56 20.22
CA ASP A 150 5.82 -8.79 19.96
C ASP A 150 7.25 -8.57 19.42
N ARG A 151 7.79 -7.34 19.41
CA ARG A 151 9.16 -7.10 18.90
C ARG A 151 10.09 -6.46 19.91
N SER A 152 10.91 -7.33 20.52
CA SER A 152 12.08 -7.03 21.37
C SER A 152 11.76 -6.35 22.72
N PRO A 153 12.27 -6.88 23.86
CA PRO A 153 12.13 -6.24 25.17
C PRO A 153 12.71 -4.80 25.24
N ASP A 154 13.60 -4.47 24.31
CA ASP A 154 14.34 -3.20 24.28
C ASP A 154 13.79 -2.17 23.27
N ALA A 155 12.78 -2.52 22.46
CA ALA A 155 12.16 -1.56 21.56
C ALA A 155 11.25 -0.61 22.37
N PRO A 156 11.31 0.72 22.13
CA PRO A 156 10.42 1.64 22.82
C PRO A 156 8.96 1.25 22.54
N ILE A 157 8.22 1.03 23.62
CA ILE A 157 6.79 0.66 23.64
C ILE A 157 5.92 1.69 22.90
N VAL A 158 6.48 2.86 22.63
CA VAL A 158 5.82 4.00 22.00
C VAL A 158 6.81 4.65 21.04
N SER A 159 6.42 4.79 19.77
CA SER A 159 7.22 5.49 18.76
C SER A 159 6.48 6.76 18.33
N PRO A 160 6.94 7.96 18.74
CA PRO A 160 6.34 9.18 18.26
C PRO A 160 6.66 9.37 16.77
N ILE A 161 5.64 9.71 15.99
CA ILE A 161 5.79 10.08 14.58
C ILE A 161 5.23 11.48 14.35
N THR A 162 5.75 12.16 13.34
CA THR A 162 5.19 13.43 12.88
C THR A 162 4.44 13.18 11.57
N VAL A 163 3.22 13.71 11.48
CA VAL A 163 2.32 13.53 10.34
C VAL A 163 1.78 14.89 9.90
N THR A 164 1.23 14.92 8.70
CA THR A 164 0.48 16.08 8.20
C THR A 164 -0.97 15.95 8.61
N LYS A 165 -1.42 16.81 9.51
CA LYS A 165 -2.83 16.96 9.88
C LYS A 165 -3.56 17.75 8.80
N TYR A 166 -4.75 17.29 8.42
CA TYR A 166 -5.63 17.94 7.47
C TYR A 166 -7.05 18.04 8.03
N GLU A 167 -7.68 19.21 7.90
CA GLU A 167 -9.06 19.46 8.33
C GLU A 167 -9.80 20.24 7.23
N SER A 168 -10.95 19.73 6.79
CA SER A 168 -11.80 20.35 5.77
C SER A 168 -13.27 20.05 6.01
N GLU A 169 -14.15 20.64 5.18
CA GLU A 169 -15.59 20.35 5.21
C GLU A 169 -15.94 18.93 4.73
N THR A 170 -15.06 18.29 3.96
CA THR A 170 -15.33 16.97 3.35
C THR A 170 -14.66 15.83 4.11
N SER A 171 -13.55 16.10 4.80
CA SER A 171 -12.84 15.12 5.61
C SER A 171 -11.83 15.77 6.54
N SER A 172 -11.50 15.07 7.63
CA SER A 172 -10.43 15.45 8.55
C SER A 172 -9.61 14.23 8.91
N GLY A 173 -8.28 14.34 8.98
CA GLY A 173 -7.41 13.21 9.26
C GLY A 173 -5.92 13.51 9.23
N TYR A 174 -5.14 12.46 9.11
CA TYR A 174 -3.68 12.48 9.11
C TYR A 174 -3.12 11.83 7.86
N PHE A 175 -2.14 12.48 7.25
CA PHE A 175 -1.30 11.94 6.20
C PHE A 175 0.09 11.59 6.73
N GLY A 176 0.58 10.40 6.38
CA GLY A 176 1.95 9.96 6.61
C GLY A 176 2.61 9.53 5.31
N VAL A 177 3.94 9.68 5.24
CA VAL A 177 4.77 9.13 4.17
C VAL A 177 5.70 8.09 4.76
N VAL A 178 5.71 6.89 4.19
CA VAL A 178 6.62 5.81 4.57
C VAL A 178 7.53 5.50 3.39
N GLU A 179 8.84 5.48 3.64
CA GLU A 179 9.85 5.28 2.63
C GLU A 179 10.61 3.98 2.89
N LYS A 180 10.72 3.17 1.84
CA LYS A 180 11.48 1.92 1.79
C LYS A 180 11.22 0.95 2.95
N PRO A 181 9.95 0.68 3.34
CA PRO A 181 9.65 -0.25 4.44
C PRO A 181 10.12 -1.69 4.19
N LEU A 182 10.28 -2.11 2.93
CA LEU A 182 10.78 -3.44 2.59
C LEU A 182 12.29 -3.59 2.84
N SER A 183 13.09 -2.68 2.28
CA SER A 183 14.55 -2.65 2.42
C SER A 183 15.14 -1.35 1.86
N PRO A 184 16.27 -0.83 2.37
CA PRO A 184 16.91 0.40 1.86
C PRO A 184 17.24 0.42 0.36
N GLU A 185 17.46 -0.76 -0.23
CA GLU A 185 17.80 -0.93 -1.65
C GLU A 185 16.58 -1.03 -2.57
N HIS A 186 15.38 -1.19 -2.01
CA HIS A 186 14.15 -1.29 -2.77
C HIS A 186 13.43 0.05 -2.75
N ASP A 187 13.04 0.51 -3.94
CA ASP A 187 12.30 1.76 -4.10
C ASP A 187 10.81 1.46 -3.92
N ASP A 188 10.36 1.51 -2.67
CA ASP A 188 8.95 1.40 -2.28
C ASP A 188 8.57 2.57 -1.38
N TYR A 189 7.59 3.35 -1.81
CA TYR A 189 7.14 4.52 -1.07
C TYR A 189 5.62 4.52 -0.95
N PHE A 190 5.15 5.08 0.15
CA PHE A 190 3.74 5.10 0.48
C PHE A 190 3.33 6.47 0.97
N ILE A 191 2.23 6.99 0.44
CA ILE A 191 1.45 8.02 1.13
C ILE A 191 0.24 7.31 1.72
N VAL A 192 -0.07 7.57 2.98
CA VAL A 192 -1.22 6.99 3.68
C VAL A 192 -2.07 8.08 4.27
N TYR A 193 -3.39 7.90 4.23
CA TYR A 193 -4.36 8.76 4.88
C TYR A 193 -5.22 7.95 5.83
N TYR A 194 -5.38 8.44 7.06
CA TYR A 194 -6.35 7.93 8.03
C TYR A 194 -7.19 9.10 8.49
N GLY A 195 -8.49 9.05 8.24
CA GLY A 195 -9.37 10.12 8.66
C GLY A 195 -10.83 9.74 8.75
N VAL A 196 -11.63 10.74 9.08
CA VAL A 196 -13.07 10.69 9.26
C VAL A 196 -13.74 11.49 8.13
N PHE A 197 -14.91 11.02 7.69
CA PHE A 197 -15.72 11.73 6.71
C PHE A 197 -16.32 13.00 7.33
N GLY A 198 -16.23 14.12 6.61
CA GLY A 198 -16.73 15.41 7.04
C GLY A 198 -15.78 16.18 7.98
N PRO A 199 -16.24 17.34 8.50
CA PRO A 199 -15.49 18.11 9.47
C PRO A 199 -15.52 17.40 10.82
N ALA A 200 -14.37 17.29 11.48
CA ALA A 200 -14.28 16.60 12.76
C ALA A 200 -13.23 17.21 13.69
N VAL A 201 -13.47 17.06 15.00
CA VAL A 201 -12.50 17.38 16.04
C VAL A 201 -11.62 16.14 16.22
N LEU A 202 -10.48 16.07 15.53
CA LEU A 202 -9.63 14.86 15.50
C LEU A 202 -9.28 14.23 16.86
N PRO A 203 -9.06 15.00 17.95
CA PRO A 203 -8.86 14.41 19.28
C PRO A 203 -9.97 13.45 19.72
N ASP A 204 -11.22 13.71 19.35
CA ASP A 204 -12.38 12.88 19.72
C ASP A 204 -12.37 11.52 18.98
N HIS A 205 -11.63 11.43 17.87
CA HIS A 205 -11.50 10.24 17.04
C HIS A 205 -10.17 9.49 17.25
N THR A 206 -9.33 9.94 18.18
CA THR A 206 -7.96 9.42 18.38
C THR A 206 -7.93 7.90 18.53
N ALA A 207 -8.78 7.34 19.40
CA ALA A 207 -8.79 5.91 19.68
C ALA A 207 -9.14 5.08 18.43
N ALA A 208 -10.08 5.55 17.60
CA ALA A 208 -10.49 4.83 16.40
C ALA A 208 -9.43 4.90 15.30
N LEU A 209 -8.83 6.08 15.10
CA LEU A 209 -7.75 6.27 14.13
C LEU A 209 -6.49 5.49 14.53
N GLU A 210 -6.14 5.45 15.82
CA GLU A 210 -5.02 4.66 16.32
C GLU A 210 -5.24 3.15 16.17
N GLU A 211 -6.46 2.63 16.42
CA GLU A 211 -6.76 1.21 16.16
C GLU A 211 -6.61 0.87 14.67
N LEU A 212 -7.04 1.74 13.76
CA LEU A 212 -6.82 1.55 12.32
C LEU A 212 -5.33 1.55 11.97
N MET A 213 -4.56 2.50 12.51
CA MET A 213 -3.10 2.57 12.29
C MET A 213 -2.36 1.36 12.88
N LEU A 214 -2.79 0.86 14.04
CA LEU A 214 -2.21 -0.32 14.69
C LEU A 214 -2.47 -1.61 13.90
N ARG A 215 -3.58 -1.66 13.15
CA ARG A 215 -4.00 -2.83 12.34
C ARG A 215 -3.48 -2.79 10.91
N SER A 216 -2.81 -1.72 10.53
CA SER A 216 -2.10 -1.60 9.26
C SER A 216 -0.63 -2.00 9.36
N TYR A 217 0.09 -2.02 8.23
CA TYR A 217 1.54 -2.15 8.24
C TYR A 217 2.20 -1.03 9.06
N SER A 218 3.41 -1.31 9.57
CA SER A 218 4.08 -0.43 10.52
C SER A 218 4.33 0.96 9.95
N LEU A 219 3.81 2.00 10.62
CA LEU A 219 4.08 3.41 10.34
C LEU A 219 5.36 3.92 11.03
N ARG A 220 6.25 3.03 11.49
CA ARG A 220 7.52 3.46 12.08
C ARG A 220 8.30 4.29 11.07
N ASN A 221 8.89 5.38 11.54
CA ASN A 221 9.63 6.35 10.72
C ASN A 221 8.77 7.06 9.65
N ALA A 222 7.45 6.98 9.75
CA ALA A 222 6.59 7.81 8.92
C ALA A 222 6.91 9.29 9.16
N ARG A 223 6.96 10.04 8.07
CA ARG A 223 7.21 11.49 8.07
C ARG A 223 5.99 12.26 7.56
N PRO A 224 5.86 13.56 7.85
CA PRO A 224 4.84 14.38 7.20
C PRO A 224 5.13 14.52 5.69
N LEU A 225 4.11 14.99 4.95
CA LEU A 225 4.26 15.38 3.55
C LEU A 225 5.29 16.53 3.46
N ALA A 226 6.39 16.32 2.73
CA ALA A 226 7.52 17.24 2.68
C ALA A 226 7.15 18.61 2.12
N SER A 227 6.20 18.65 1.18
CA SER A 227 5.73 19.92 0.58
C SER A 227 4.77 20.69 1.48
N CYS A 228 4.28 20.08 2.58
CA CYS A 228 3.28 20.64 3.48
C CYS A 228 3.84 21.18 4.80
N THR A 229 5.05 20.76 5.16
CA THR A 229 5.85 21.31 6.25
C THR A 229 6.45 22.67 5.95
#